data_AF-A0ABD0PW30-F1
#
_entry.id   AF-A0ABD0PW30-F1
#
_cell.length_a   1.000
_cell.length_b   1.000
_cell.length_c   1.000
_cell.angle_alpha   90.00
_cell.angle_beta   90.00
_cell.angle_gamma   90.00
#
_symmetry.space_group_name_H-M   'P 1'
#
loop_
_entity.id
_entity.type
_entity.pdbx_description
1 polymer ?
#
loop_
_entity_poly.entity_id
_entity_poly.type
_entity_poly.pdbx_seq_one_letter_code
_entity_poly.pdbx_strand_id
1 'polypeptide(L)' 'DLGEIALVKIEKKKYWMHDDWYCKYITVKTPYGDYIEFPCFRWLVDDKEVILRDGRG' A
#
# COMPACT_ATOMS: atom_id res chain seq x y z
N ASP A 1 0.18 6.49 19.21
CA ASP A 1 -0.72 7.15 18.24
C ASP A 1 0.13 7.59 17.06
N LEU A 2 -0.38 7.43 15.82
CA LEU A 2 0.32 7.79 14.59
C LEU A 2 -0.20 9.10 13.98
N GLY A 3 -1.27 9.69 14.55
CA GLY A 3 -1.92 10.87 13.97
C GLY A 3 -2.58 10.57 12.62
N GLU A 4 -2.59 11.57 11.73
CA GLU A 4 -3.11 11.42 10.38
C GLU A 4 -2.19 10.55 9.52
N ILE A 5 -2.75 9.56 8.84
CA ILE A 5 -1.99 8.65 7.98
C ILE A 5 -1.71 9.32 6.64
N ALA A 6 -0.46 9.71 6.43
CA ALA A 6 -0.03 10.36 5.19
C ALA A 6 0.38 9.38 4.07
N LEU A 7 1.02 8.27 4.44
CA LEU A 7 1.65 7.34 3.48
C LEU A 7 1.45 5.89 3.90
N VAL A 8 1.32 5.01 2.90
CA VAL A 8 1.42 3.55 3.06
C VAL A 8 2.62 3.04 2.30
N LYS A 9 3.47 2.25 2.96
CA LYS A 9 4.66 1.62 2.37
C LYS A 9 4.44 0.12 2.23
N ILE A 10 4.66 -0.40 1.03
CA ILE A 10 4.57 -1.84 0.69
C ILE A 10 5.94 -2.31 0.21
N GLU A 11 6.38 -3.48 0.65
CA GLU A 11 7.56 -4.18 0.15
C GLU A 11 7.19 -5.65 -0.07
N LYS A 12 7.47 -6.19 -1.26
CA LYS A 12 7.24 -7.61 -1.57
C LYS A 12 8.55 -8.37 -1.41
N LYS A 13 8.70 -9.12 -0.31
CA LYS A 13 9.87 -9.99 -0.14
C LYS A 13 9.78 -11.19 -1.06
N LYS A 14 10.80 -11.37 -1.91
CA LYS A 14 10.87 -12.48 -2.85
C LYS A 14 11.10 -13.79 -2.11
N TYR A 15 10.23 -14.77 -2.33
CA TYR A 15 10.47 -16.17 -1.96
C TYR A 15 11.07 -16.94 -3.14
N TRP A 16 11.44 -18.20 -2.93
CA TRP A 16 12.11 -19.05 -3.93
C TRP A 16 11.32 -19.18 -5.26
N MET A 17 10.02 -18.92 -5.25
CA MET A 17 9.18 -18.82 -6.45
C MET A 17 8.91 -17.36 -6.84
N HIS A 18 8.85 -17.13 -8.16
CA HIS A 18 8.42 -15.86 -8.72
C HIS A 18 6.89 -15.74 -8.60
N ASP A 19 6.43 -14.77 -7.80
CA ASP A 19 5.02 -14.39 -7.70
C ASP A 19 4.85 -12.87 -7.93
N ASP A 20 4.35 -12.49 -9.11
CA ASP A 20 4.06 -11.08 -9.39
C ASP A 20 2.70 -10.71 -8.78
N TRP A 21 2.63 -9.59 -8.05
CA TRP A 21 1.40 -9.14 -7.40
C TRP A 21 0.87 -7.86 -8.03
N TYR A 22 -0.30 -7.95 -8.68
CA TYR A 22 -1.03 -6.74 -9.08
C TYR A 22 -1.79 -6.15 -7.90
N CYS A 23 -1.30 -5.02 -7.38
CA CYS A 23 -1.93 -4.30 -6.27
C CYS A 23 -2.87 -3.23 -6.82
N LYS A 24 -4.18 -3.36 -6.55
CA LYS A 24 -5.19 -2.39 -6.98
C LYS A 24 -5.17 -1.15 -6.09
N TYR A 25 -5.42 -1.33 -4.79
CA TYR A 25 -5.43 -0.27 -3.78
C TYR A 25 -5.30 -0.89 -2.39
N ILE A 26 -5.02 -0.06 -1.39
CA ILE A 26 -5.07 -0.40 0.03
C ILE A 26 -6.11 0.48 0.70
N THR A 27 -6.94 -0.09 1.55
CA THR A 27 -7.85 0.68 2.41
C THR A 27 -7.42 0.51 3.87
N VAL A 28 -7.23 1.62 4.57
CA VAL A 28 -6.89 1.64 6.00
C VAL A 28 -8.10 2.14 6.77
N LYS A 29 -8.53 1.36 7.77
CA LYS A 29 -9.49 1.79 8.79
C LYS A 29 -8.73 2.32 10.00
N THR A 30 -8.88 3.60 10.31
CA THR A 30 -8.18 4.22 11.46
C THR A 30 -8.84 3.80 12.78
N PRO A 31 -8.13 3.89 13.93
CA PRO A 31 -8.73 3.72 15.25
C PRO A 31 -9.88 4.70 15.53
N TYR A 32 -9.90 5.85 14.85
CA TYR A 32 -10.96 6.87 14.93
C TYR A 32 -12.20 6.54 14.10
N GLY A 33 -12.14 5.48 13.28
CA GLY A 33 -13.26 4.99 12.48
C GLY A 33 -13.28 5.43 11.02
N ASP A 34 -12.32 6.26 10.60
CA ASP A 34 -12.20 6.72 9.22
C ASP A 34 -11.70 5.63 8.28
N TYR A 35 -12.06 5.72 7.00
CA TYR A 35 -11.53 4.87 5.94
C TYR A 35 -10.75 5.73 4.95
N ILE A 36 -9.49 5.37 4.73
CA ILE A 36 -8.60 6.07 3.79
C ILE A 36 -8.16 5.08 2.71
N GLU A 37 -8.36 5.44 1.45
CA GLU A 37 -7.93 4.64 0.30
C GLU A 37 -6.62 5.17 -0.28
N PHE A 38 -5.69 4.25 -0.52
CA PHE A 38 -4.38 4.46 -1.12
C PHE A 38 -4.34 3.72 -2.47
N PRO A 39 -4.64 4.42 -3.59
CA PRO A 39 -4.61 3.81 -4.93
C PRO A 39 -3.20 3.37 -5.31
N CYS A 40 -3.07 2.19 -5.91
CA CYS A 40 -1.78 1.60 -6.29
C CYS A 40 -1.70 1.33 -7.80
N PHE A 41 -2.65 0.56 -8.34
CA PHE A 41 -2.81 0.21 -9.76
C PHE A 41 -1.50 -0.17 -10.50
N ARG A 42 -0.63 -0.95 -9.84
CA ARG A 42 0.67 -1.35 -10.39
C ARG A 42 1.06 -2.77 -10.00
N TRP A 43 1.91 -3.38 -10.83
CA TRP A 43 2.57 -4.65 -10.53
C TRP A 43 3.71 -4.47 -9.54
N LEU A 44 3.75 -5.34 -8.53
CA LEU A 44 4.81 -5.48 -7.54
C LEU A 44 5.62 -6.73 -7.91
N VAL A 45 6.70 -6.52 -8.65
CA VAL A 45 7.50 -7.54 -9.34
C VAL A 45 8.82 -7.86 -8.63
N ASP A 46 9.35 -6.90 -7.88
CA ASP A 46 10.64 -7.01 -7.19
C ASP A 46 10.49 -6.70 -5.70
N ASP A 47 11.62 -6.68 -5.01
CA ASP A 47 11.78 -6.32 -3.60
C ASP A 47 11.80 -4.80 -3.38
N LYS A 48 11.39 -4.00 -4.37
CA LYS A 48 11.35 -2.55 -4.21
C LYS A 48 10.16 -2.11 -3.39
N GLU A 49 10.43 -1.08 -2.59
CA GLU A 49 9.44 -0.39 -1.81
C GLU A 49 8.52 0.43 -2.73
N VAL A 50 7.23 0.39 -2.42
CA VAL A 50 6.20 1.23 -3.04
C VAL A 50 5.58 2.09 -1.96
N ILE A 51 5.65 3.40 -2.16
CA ILE A 51 5.05 4.40 -1.28
C ILE A 51 3.79 4.91 -1.97
N LEU A 52 2.66 4.77 -1.29
CA LEU A 52 1.35 5.23 -1.73
C LEU A 52 0.92 6.44 -0.92
N ARG A 53 0.28 7.39 -1.60
CA ARG A 53 -0.44 8.52 -1.01
C ARG A 53 -1.94 8.24 -1.06
N ASP A 54 -2.71 8.93 -0.24
CA ASP A 54 -4.16 8.80 -0.30
C ASP A 54 -4.71 9.34 -1.64
N GLY A 55 -5.88 8.82 -2.05
CA GLY A 55 -6.49 9.17 -3.33
C GLY A 55 -7.15 10.55 -3.38
N ARG A 56 -7.06 11.34 -2.30
CA ARG A 56 -7.59 12.71 -2.23
C ARG A 56 -6.54 13.65 -2.83
N GLY A 57 -6.69 13.92 -4.12
CA GLY A 57 -5.86 14.89 -4.87
C GLY A 57 -6.13 16.34 -4.47
#